data_AF-A0A9E3Y1M8-F1
#
_entry.id   AF-A0A9E3Y1M8-F1
#
_cell.length_a   1.000
_cell.length_b   1.000
_cell.length_c   1.000
_cell.angle_alpha   90.00
_cell.angle_beta   90.00
_cell.angle_gamma   90.00
#
_symmetry.space_group_name_H-M   'P 1'
#
loop_
_entity.id
_entity.type
_entity.pdbx_description
1 polymer ?
#
loop_
_entity_poly.entity_id
_entity_poly.type
_entity_poly.pdbx_seq_one_letter_code
_entity_poly.pdbx_strand_id
1 'polypeptide(L)'
;PAVLATWERPWSADMVAGDHHAFTWWPERDLAMWGVVDTNWNGGDYRINHAVVLSASGGLNEVAAPAASQPPEAPAPCATVPVTDPEIISMVGPDNVVLRCGRAEREVEWPRYQCYRLDDETVAMYAPDQAGTGSFFMCTKASMPTVSRVLVVKGTPILLTDQTLEALDPQTFVSTRVVFHPSSSMGYYG
;
A
#
# COMPACT_ATOMS: atom_id res chain seq x y z
N PRO A 1 -11.32 -10.63 -31.83
CA PRO A 1 -11.21 -9.29 -31.20
C PRO A 1 -10.07 -8.50 -31.85
N ALA A 2 -10.36 -7.33 -32.42
CA ALA A 2 -9.34 -6.43 -32.94
C ALA A 2 -9.05 -5.35 -31.89
N VAL A 3 -7.77 -5.15 -31.56
CA VAL A 3 -7.33 -4.00 -30.76
C VAL A 3 -7.44 -2.77 -31.66
N LEU A 4 -8.34 -1.85 -31.33
CA LEU A 4 -8.65 -0.69 -32.17
C LEU A 4 -7.68 0.48 -31.95
N ALA A 5 -7.01 0.54 -30.80
CA ALA A 5 -5.94 1.50 -30.49
C ALA A 5 -5.17 1.06 -29.23
N THR A 6 -3.93 1.52 -29.09
CA THR A 6 -3.20 1.56 -27.82
C THR A 6 -3.01 3.03 -27.43
N TRP A 7 -3.17 3.34 -26.15
CA TRP A 7 -2.92 4.67 -25.60
C TRP A 7 -1.93 4.56 -24.46
N GLU A 8 -0.77 5.18 -24.62
CA GLU A 8 0.27 5.27 -23.60
C GLU A 8 0.35 6.74 -23.17
N ARG A 9 0.21 7.05 -21.87
CA ARG A 9 0.46 8.41 -21.38
C ARG A 9 1.97 8.69 -21.38
N PRO A 10 2.40 9.95 -21.56
CA PRO A 10 3.82 10.30 -21.53
C PRO A 10 4.50 10.10 -20.16
N TRP A 11 3.72 9.88 -19.10
CA TRP A 11 4.18 9.71 -17.71
C TRP A 11 3.53 8.52 -17.00
N SER A 12 3.11 7.52 -17.76
CA SER A 12 2.75 6.21 -17.23
C SER A 12 3.60 5.16 -17.91
N ALA A 13 4.28 4.32 -17.13
CA ALA A 13 4.86 3.10 -17.67
C ALA A 13 3.80 2.00 -17.56
N ASP A 14 3.45 1.41 -18.70
CA ASP A 14 2.67 0.18 -18.72
C ASP A 14 3.63 -0.98 -18.43
N MET A 15 3.73 -1.41 -17.17
CA MET A 15 4.36 -2.69 -16.86
C MET A 15 3.38 -3.83 -17.14
N VAL A 16 2.93 -3.96 -18.40
CA VAL A 16 2.02 -5.02 -18.90
C VAL A 16 2.45 -6.43 -18.45
N ALA A 17 3.72 -6.61 -18.08
CA ALA A 17 4.33 -7.90 -17.75
C ALA A 17 4.80 -8.06 -16.29
N GLY A 18 4.63 -7.07 -15.40
CA GLY A 18 5.26 -7.09 -14.06
C GLY A 18 4.41 -7.69 -12.95
N ASP A 19 3.11 -7.38 -12.91
CA ASP A 19 2.18 -7.89 -11.91
C ASP A 19 0.76 -7.90 -12.49
N HIS A 20 -0.17 -8.67 -11.95
CA HIS A 20 -1.49 -8.89 -12.56
C HIS A 20 -2.40 -7.64 -12.46
N HIS A 21 -2.27 -6.68 -13.39
CA HIS A 21 -3.11 -5.48 -13.46
C HIS A 21 -4.55 -5.85 -13.86
N ALA A 22 -5.45 -5.87 -12.87
CA ALA A 22 -6.85 -6.19 -13.08
C ALA A 22 -7.60 -5.00 -13.73
N PHE A 23 -7.73 -5.06 -15.05
CA PHE A 23 -8.65 -4.22 -15.81
C PHE A 23 -10.09 -4.47 -15.36
N THR A 24 -10.83 -3.41 -15.02
CA THR A 24 -12.27 -3.49 -14.76
C THR A 24 -13.05 -2.72 -15.80
N TRP A 25 -13.97 -3.41 -16.46
CA TRP A 25 -14.98 -2.79 -17.32
C TRP A 25 -16.29 -2.63 -16.55
N TRP A 26 -16.85 -1.42 -16.58
CA TRP A 26 -18.14 -1.06 -16.03
C TRP A 26 -19.13 -0.75 -17.17
N PRO A 27 -19.80 -1.78 -17.72
CA PRO A 27 -20.60 -1.67 -18.94
C PRO A 27 -21.79 -0.73 -18.81
N GLU A 28 -22.45 -0.66 -17.65
CA GLU A 28 -23.64 0.19 -17.47
C GLU A 28 -23.33 1.69 -17.59
N ARG A 29 -22.05 2.07 -17.59
CA ARG A 29 -21.59 3.45 -17.66
C ARG A 29 -20.61 3.73 -18.80
N ASP A 30 -20.32 2.72 -19.61
CA ASP A 30 -19.26 2.78 -20.62
C ASP A 30 -17.90 3.23 -20.04
N LEU A 31 -17.54 2.76 -18.83
CA LEU A 31 -16.29 3.13 -18.15
C LEU A 31 -15.33 1.95 -18.01
N ALA A 32 -14.04 2.21 -18.19
CA ALA A 32 -12.95 1.29 -17.85
C ALA A 32 -12.09 1.89 -16.73
N MET A 33 -11.59 1.05 -15.81
CA MET A 33 -10.69 1.51 -14.74
C MET A 33 -9.58 0.49 -14.47
N TRP A 34 -8.34 0.98 -14.29
CA TRP A 34 -7.16 0.17 -13.96
C TRP A 34 -6.12 0.99 -13.16
N GLY A 35 -5.25 0.32 -12.40
CA GLY A 35 -4.16 0.94 -11.65
C GLY A 35 -2.99 1.36 -12.55
N VAL A 36 -2.39 2.52 -12.30
CA VAL A 36 -1.27 3.07 -13.10
C VAL A 36 -0.04 3.39 -12.26
N VAL A 37 1.15 3.13 -12.82
CA VAL A 37 2.41 3.65 -12.28
C VAL A 37 2.54 5.12 -12.69
N ASP A 38 2.67 6.03 -11.72
CA ASP A 38 3.02 7.42 -12.01
C ASP A 38 4.54 7.54 -12.20
N THR A 39 4.99 7.91 -13.39
CA THR A 39 6.42 8.07 -13.70
C THR A 39 6.89 9.54 -13.66
N ASN A 40 6.01 10.48 -13.32
CA ASN A 40 6.33 11.92 -13.21
C ASN A 40 6.72 12.34 -11.79
N TRP A 41 6.71 11.42 -10.82
CA TRP A 41 7.06 11.75 -9.44
C TRP A 41 8.58 11.81 -9.24
N ASN A 42 9.12 13.02 -9.07
CA ASN A 42 10.55 13.34 -8.83
C ASN A 42 11.07 12.87 -7.45
N GLY A 43 10.75 11.65 -7.01
CA GLY A 43 10.94 11.22 -5.61
C GLY A 43 11.49 9.82 -5.38
N GLY A 44 11.98 9.11 -6.41
CA GLY A 44 12.72 7.85 -6.20
C GLY A 44 11.90 6.63 -5.73
N ASP A 45 10.58 6.75 -5.58
CA ASP A 45 9.68 5.65 -5.24
C ASP A 45 8.78 5.35 -6.46
N TYR A 46 9.06 4.27 -7.17
CA TYR A 46 8.18 3.75 -8.23
C TYR A 46 6.95 3.10 -7.57
N ARG A 47 5.90 3.87 -7.23
CA ARG A 47 4.68 3.27 -6.65
C ARG A 47 3.40 3.74 -7.35
N ILE A 48 2.51 2.76 -7.56
CA ILE A 48 1.23 2.84 -8.28
C ILE A 48 0.17 3.38 -7.32
N ASN A 49 0.18 4.66 -6.95
CA ASN A 49 -0.82 5.16 -6.01
C ASN A 49 -2.14 5.60 -6.67
N HIS A 50 -2.25 5.53 -8.01
CA HIS A 50 -3.42 6.01 -8.74
C HIS A 50 -4.10 4.90 -9.55
N ALA A 51 -5.41 5.06 -9.78
CA ALA A 51 -6.12 4.42 -10.88
C ALA A 51 -6.49 5.47 -11.94
N VAL A 52 -6.78 5.02 -13.16
CA VAL A 52 -7.31 5.84 -14.24
C VAL A 52 -8.69 5.35 -14.62
N VAL A 53 -9.63 6.27 -14.78
CA VAL A 53 -10.98 6.01 -15.31
C VAL A 53 -11.05 6.54 -16.73
N LEU A 54 -11.31 5.67 -17.69
CA LEU A 54 -11.65 6.06 -19.06
C LEU A 54 -13.15 5.95 -19.29
N SER A 55 -13.68 6.89 -20.06
CA SER A 55 -14.90 6.68 -20.82
C SER A 55 -14.57 6.06 -22.17
N ALA A 56 -15.40 5.12 -22.61
CA ALA A 56 -15.44 4.61 -23.98
C ALA A 56 -16.61 5.20 -24.79
N SER A 57 -17.43 6.07 -24.19
CA SER A 57 -18.58 6.68 -24.85
C SER A 57 -18.11 7.64 -25.95
N GLY A 58 -18.25 7.24 -27.22
CA GLY A 58 -17.86 8.09 -28.36
C GLY A 58 -16.34 8.27 -28.55
N GLY A 59 -15.51 7.44 -27.90
CA GLY A 59 -14.05 7.48 -27.94
C GLY A 59 -13.43 7.17 -26.58
N LEU A 60 -12.13 6.85 -26.55
CA LEU A 60 -11.38 6.62 -25.31
C LEU A 60 -10.87 7.95 -24.75
N ASN A 61 -11.41 8.39 -23.61
CA ASN A 61 -10.99 9.62 -22.94
C ASN A 61 -10.86 9.40 -21.44
N GLU A 62 -9.83 9.96 -20.81
CA GLU A 62 -9.76 9.98 -19.36
C GLU A 62 -10.78 10.95 -18.77
N VAL A 63 -11.49 10.47 -17.74
CA VAL A 63 -12.49 11.26 -17.02
C VAL A 63 -12.16 11.44 -15.55
N ALA A 64 -11.29 10.59 -14.97
CA ALA A 64 -10.80 10.75 -13.60
C ALA A 64 -9.50 9.95 -13.37
N ALA A 65 -8.73 10.36 -12.35
CA ALA A 65 -7.55 9.64 -11.87
C ALA A 65 -7.56 9.58 -10.33
N PRO A 66 -8.42 8.72 -9.72
CA PRO A 66 -8.52 8.64 -8.27
C PRO A 66 -7.22 8.13 -7.65
N ALA A 67 -6.78 8.81 -6.58
CA ALA A 67 -5.64 8.42 -5.79
C ALA A 67 -6.04 7.54 -4.61
N ALA A 68 -5.25 6.50 -4.35
CA ALA A 68 -5.38 5.65 -3.19
C ALA A 68 -5.08 6.43 -1.90
N SER A 69 -5.97 6.30 -0.94
CA SER A 69 -5.80 6.89 0.38
C SER A 69 -4.96 5.99 1.27
N GLN A 70 -4.09 6.59 2.07
CA GLN A 70 -3.39 5.89 3.14
C GLN A 70 -4.39 5.32 4.18
N PRO A 71 -4.06 4.22 4.88
CA PRO A 71 -4.88 3.73 5.98
C PRO A 71 -5.17 4.83 7.01
N PRO A 72 -6.31 4.78 7.73
CA PRO A 72 -6.50 5.63 8.90
C PRO A 72 -5.42 5.38 9.96
N GLU A 73 -5.01 6.43 10.67
CA GLU A 73 -4.08 6.29 11.80
C GLU A 73 -4.72 5.46 12.91
N ALA A 74 -3.95 4.57 13.53
CA ALA A 74 -4.39 3.74 14.64
C ALA A 74 -3.36 3.76 15.77
N PRO A 75 -3.77 3.60 17.04
CA PRO A 75 -2.82 3.48 18.14
C PRO A 75 -1.93 2.25 17.97
N ALA A 76 -0.73 2.32 18.55
CA ALA A 76 0.21 1.21 18.51
C ALA A 76 -0.43 -0.07 19.11
N PRO A 77 -0.28 -1.22 18.45
CA PRO A 77 -0.90 -2.48 18.88
C PRO A 77 -0.22 -3.08 20.13
N CYS A 78 1.00 -2.62 20.45
CA CYS A 78 1.80 -3.04 21.59
C CYS A 78 2.48 -1.84 22.24
N ALA A 79 3.15 -2.07 23.38
CA ALA A 79 3.90 -1.02 24.06
C ALA A 79 5.05 -0.52 23.18
N THR A 80 5.18 0.80 23.05
CA THR A 80 6.34 1.43 22.44
C THR A 80 7.52 1.39 23.41
N VAL A 81 8.71 1.09 22.90
CA VAL A 81 9.95 1.07 23.68
C VAL A 81 10.71 2.35 23.40
N PRO A 82 11.00 3.18 24.42
CA PRO A 82 11.86 4.34 24.24
C PRO A 82 13.28 3.86 23.89
N VAL A 83 13.77 4.25 22.72
CA VAL A 83 15.16 4.02 22.32
C VAL A 83 15.94 5.32 22.56
N THR A 84 16.78 5.32 23.59
CA THR A 84 17.59 6.49 23.97
C THR A 84 19.06 6.32 23.69
N ASP A 85 19.51 5.09 23.44
CA ASP A 85 20.91 4.79 23.14
C ASP A 85 21.26 5.26 21.71
N PRO A 86 22.26 6.13 21.53
CA PRO A 86 22.66 6.63 20.22
C PRO A 86 23.08 5.54 19.21
N GLU A 87 23.69 4.45 19.67
CA GLU A 87 24.10 3.35 18.80
C GLU A 87 22.87 2.62 18.26
N ILE A 88 21.88 2.37 19.13
CA ILE A 88 20.61 1.75 18.74
C ILE A 88 19.80 2.68 17.82
N ILE A 89 19.77 3.98 18.11
CA ILE A 89 19.13 4.98 17.24
C ILE A 89 19.77 4.98 15.84
N SER A 90 21.11 4.85 15.76
CA SER A 90 21.82 4.80 14.47
C SER A 90 21.45 3.56 13.64
N MET A 91 21.23 2.43 14.31
CA MET A 91 20.82 1.19 13.67
C MET A 91 19.34 1.22 13.27
N VAL A 92 18.47 1.58 14.20
CA VAL A 92 17.02 1.58 14.01
C VAL A 92 16.61 2.68 13.04
N GLY A 93 17.30 3.81 13.02
CA GLY A 93 16.93 4.99 12.25
C GLY A 93 15.99 5.92 13.03
N PRO A 94 16.08 7.24 12.79
CA PRO A 94 15.45 8.25 13.64
C PRO A 94 13.91 8.28 13.57
N ASP A 95 13.33 7.79 12.48
CA ASP A 95 11.88 7.83 12.23
C ASP A 95 11.17 6.51 12.58
N ASN A 96 11.92 5.51 13.04
CA ASN A 96 11.39 4.17 13.31
C ASN A 96 10.98 4.02 14.77
N VAL A 97 9.91 3.26 14.99
CA VAL A 97 9.32 3.00 16.30
C VAL A 97 9.58 1.54 16.66
N VAL A 98 10.14 1.30 17.85
CA VAL A 98 10.30 -0.05 18.38
C VAL A 98 9.10 -0.41 19.24
N LEU A 99 8.45 -1.53 18.92
CA LEU A 99 7.38 -2.11 19.72
C LEU A 99 7.89 -3.32 20.49
N ARG A 100 7.40 -3.50 21.71
CA ARG A 100 7.52 -4.73 22.48
C ARG A 100 6.14 -5.33 22.68
N CYS A 101 5.93 -6.47 22.04
CA CYS A 101 4.74 -7.29 22.24
C CYS A 101 5.06 -8.45 23.21
N GLY A 102 4.02 -9.20 23.59
CA GLY A 102 4.22 -10.53 24.18
C GLY A 102 4.92 -11.48 23.20
N ARG A 103 4.91 -12.79 23.49
CA ARG A 103 5.41 -13.77 22.51
C ARG A 103 4.47 -13.79 21.30
N ALA A 104 4.92 -13.22 20.19
CA ALA A 104 4.19 -13.18 18.94
C ALA A 104 4.85 -14.12 17.92
N GLU A 105 4.05 -14.98 17.29
CA GLU A 105 4.51 -15.91 16.25
C GLU A 105 4.54 -15.28 14.86
N ARG A 106 3.97 -14.07 14.70
CA ARG A 106 3.76 -13.40 13.41
C ARG A 106 4.18 -11.93 13.48
N GLU A 107 4.34 -11.31 12.32
CA GLU A 107 4.48 -9.86 12.19
C GLU A 107 3.26 -9.14 12.77
N VAL A 108 3.51 -7.91 13.23
CA VAL A 108 2.49 -7.05 13.82
C VAL A 108 1.88 -6.19 12.73
N GLU A 109 0.57 -6.29 12.56
CA GLU A 109 -0.17 -5.41 11.67
C GLU A 109 -0.48 -4.10 12.39
N TRP A 110 0.02 -2.99 11.85
CA TRP A 110 -0.26 -1.65 12.37
C TRP A 110 -0.57 -0.71 11.19
N PRO A 111 -1.81 -0.20 11.07
CA PRO A 111 -2.14 0.77 10.03
C PRO A 111 -1.11 1.90 10.01
N ARG A 112 -0.67 2.29 8.79
CA ARG A 112 0.39 3.30 8.53
C ARG A 112 1.83 2.85 8.74
N TYR A 113 2.08 1.63 9.20
CA TYR A 113 3.42 1.16 9.51
C TYR A 113 3.71 -0.20 8.86
N GLN A 114 4.97 -0.38 8.46
CA GLN A 114 5.53 -1.68 8.10
C GLN A 114 6.41 -2.13 9.26
N CYS A 115 6.02 -3.23 9.90
CA CYS A 115 6.68 -3.73 11.10
C CYS A 115 7.36 -5.06 10.81
N TYR A 116 8.67 -5.10 11.04
CA TYR A 116 9.46 -6.33 10.92
C TYR A 116 9.88 -6.79 12.30
N ARG A 117 9.84 -8.10 12.52
CA ARG A 117 10.30 -8.69 13.78
C ARG A 117 11.82 -8.58 13.86
N LEU A 118 12.32 -8.11 15.01
CA LEU A 118 13.74 -8.22 15.36
C LEU A 118 14.01 -9.62 15.91
N ASP A 119 15.09 -10.25 15.42
CA ASP A 119 15.54 -11.53 15.96
C ASP A 119 16.12 -11.36 17.37
N ASP A 120 16.17 -12.47 18.11
CA ASP A 120 16.61 -12.47 19.51
C ASP A 120 18.10 -12.12 19.63
N GLU A 121 18.91 -12.39 18.60
CA GLU A 121 20.34 -12.08 18.57
C GLU A 121 20.59 -10.56 18.48
N THR A 122 19.86 -9.88 17.59
CA THR A 122 19.86 -8.42 17.46
C THR A 122 19.38 -7.78 18.76
N VAL A 123 18.30 -8.28 19.36
CA VAL A 123 17.85 -7.77 20.66
C VAL A 123 18.90 -8.00 21.74
N ALA A 124 19.54 -9.17 21.78
CA ALA A 124 20.57 -9.47 22.78
C ALA A 124 21.83 -8.60 22.64
N MET A 125 22.18 -8.20 21.41
CA MET A 125 23.33 -7.33 21.14
C MET A 125 23.17 -5.95 21.77
N TYR A 126 21.95 -5.40 21.75
CA TYR A 126 21.68 -4.02 22.15
C TYR A 126 20.90 -3.88 23.47
N ALA A 127 20.19 -4.92 23.88
CA ALA A 127 19.40 -4.97 25.11
C ALA A 127 19.40 -6.41 25.69
N PRO A 128 20.56 -6.92 26.15
CA PRO A 128 20.72 -8.31 26.58
C PRO A 128 19.74 -8.72 27.68
N ASP A 129 19.43 -7.83 28.62
CA ASP A 129 18.47 -8.08 29.71
C ASP A 129 17.01 -8.18 29.23
N GLN A 130 16.73 -7.80 27.98
CA GLN A 130 15.41 -7.90 27.36
C GLN A 130 15.28 -9.10 26.42
N ALA A 131 16.39 -9.76 26.05
CA ALA A 131 16.39 -10.89 25.13
C ALA A 131 15.53 -12.05 25.67
N GLY A 132 14.69 -12.64 24.80
CA GLY A 132 13.81 -13.76 25.16
C GLY A 132 12.62 -13.42 26.07
N THR A 133 12.47 -12.15 26.49
CA THR A 133 11.37 -11.71 27.37
C THR A 133 10.08 -11.36 26.60
N GLY A 134 10.15 -11.25 25.27
CA GLY A 134 9.03 -10.89 24.39
C GLY A 134 9.49 -10.76 22.95
N SER A 135 8.56 -10.44 22.04
CA SER A 135 8.87 -10.19 20.63
C SER A 135 9.00 -8.69 20.39
N PHE A 136 10.11 -8.28 19.78
CA PHE A 136 10.38 -6.90 19.40
C PHE A 136 10.13 -6.69 17.92
N PHE A 137 9.56 -5.54 17.57
CA PHE A 137 9.30 -5.15 16.18
C PHE A 137 9.86 -3.77 15.93
N MET A 138 10.53 -3.61 14.80
CA MET A 138 10.90 -2.30 14.27
C MET A 138 9.86 -1.91 13.22
N CYS A 139 9.17 -0.81 13.48
CA CYS A 139 8.11 -0.31 12.64
C CYS A 139 8.53 1.00 11.98
N THR A 140 8.49 1.03 10.64
CA THR A 140 8.71 2.23 9.85
C THR A 140 7.40 2.73 9.26
N LYS A 141 7.28 4.03 8.96
CA LYS A 141 6.10 4.55 8.27
C LYS A 141 6.01 3.88 6.90
N ALA A 142 4.84 3.32 6.61
CA ALA A 142 4.56 2.73 5.31
C ALA A 142 4.59 3.81 4.22
N SER A 143 5.04 3.41 3.03
CA SER A 143 4.96 4.23 1.82
C SER A 143 3.50 4.52 1.45
N MET A 144 3.32 5.32 0.39
CA MET A 144 2.00 5.43 -0.24
C MET A 144 1.47 4.05 -0.69
N PRO A 145 0.16 3.79 -0.56
CA PRO A 145 -0.47 2.58 -1.04
C PRO A 145 -0.35 2.43 -2.54
N THR A 146 -0.33 1.18 -2.96
CA THR A 146 -0.20 0.75 -4.36
C THR A 146 -1.51 0.09 -4.79
N VAL A 147 -2.20 0.65 -5.77
CA VAL A 147 -3.44 0.08 -6.33
C VAL A 147 -3.12 -1.24 -7.01
N SER A 148 -3.52 -2.35 -6.38
CA SER A 148 -3.33 -3.70 -6.91
C SER A 148 -4.46 -4.07 -7.86
N ARG A 149 -5.70 -3.73 -7.51
CA ARG A 149 -6.87 -4.05 -8.33
C ARG A 149 -7.92 -2.96 -8.24
N VAL A 150 -8.69 -2.90 -9.30
CA VAL A 150 -9.94 -2.15 -9.34
C VAL A 150 -11.08 -3.15 -9.35
N LEU A 151 -12.18 -2.83 -8.68
CA LEU A 151 -13.41 -3.60 -8.69
C LEU A 151 -14.61 -2.66 -8.83
N VAL A 152 -15.71 -3.16 -9.39
CA VAL A 152 -17.02 -2.51 -9.27
C VAL A 152 -17.98 -3.51 -8.64
N VAL A 153 -18.45 -3.20 -7.43
CA VAL A 153 -19.34 -4.07 -6.67
C VAL A 153 -20.68 -3.36 -6.51
N LYS A 154 -21.74 -3.91 -7.14
CA LYS A 154 -23.09 -3.32 -7.12
C LYS A 154 -23.11 -1.83 -7.52
N GLY A 155 -22.31 -1.46 -8.51
CA GLY A 155 -22.21 -0.08 -9.00
C GLY A 155 -21.32 0.85 -8.15
N THR A 156 -20.64 0.32 -7.13
CA THR A 156 -19.64 1.07 -6.35
C THR A 156 -18.23 0.71 -6.82
N PRO A 157 -17.46 1.66 -7.36
CA PRO A 157 -16.04 1.45 -7.65
C PRO A 157 -15.26 1.27 -6.35
N ILE A 158 -14.32 0.33 -6.35
CA ILE A 158 -13.47 0.02 -5.21
C ILE A 158 -12.02 -0.06 -5.69
N LEU A 159 -11.13 0.63 -4.98
CA LEU A 159 -9.68 0.44 -5.07
C LEU A 159 -9.28 -0.61 -4.03
N LEU A 160 -8.69 -1.71 -4.50
CA LEU A 160 -7.96 -2.64 -3.65
C LEU A 160 -6.48 -2.30 -3.80
N THR A 161 -5.84 -1.98 -2.68
CA THR A 161 -4.42 -1.67 -2.62
C THR A 161 -3.67 -2.70 -1.79
N ASP A 162 -2.36 -2.55 -1.71
CA ASP A 162 -1.52 -3.32 -0.82
C ASP A 162 -1.80 -3.08 0.68
N GLN A 163 -2.45 -1.96 1.01
CA GLN A 163 -2.68 -1.50 2.38
C GLN A 163 -4.16 -1.25 2.74
N THR A 164 -5.03 -1.07 1.75
CA THR A 164 -6.40 -0.58 1.93
C THR A 164 -7.40 -1.21 0.97
N LEU A 165 -8.65 -1.27 1.43
CA LEU A 165 -9.83 -1.44 0.60
C LEU A 165 -10.63 -0.14 0.66
N GLU A 166 -10.80 0.52 -0.48
CA GLU A 166 -11.31 1.88 -0.56
C GLU A 166 -12.50 1.98 -1.53
N ALA A 167 -13.66 2.38 -1.02
CA ALA A 167 -14.85 2.59 -1.84
C ALA A 167 -14.91 4.04 -2.33
N LEU A 168 -15.21 4.21 -3.62
CA LEU A 168 -15.31 5.51 -4.26
C LEU A 168 -16.77 5.89 -4.51
N ASP A 169 -17.05 7.19 -4.47
CA ASP A 169 -18.30 7.73 -4.98
C ASP A 169 -18.37 7.43 -6.50
N PRO A 170 -19.48 6.84 -6.99
CA PRO A 170 -19.51 6.38 -8.38
C PRO A 170 -19.61 7.49 -9.43
N GLN A 171 -19.82 8.75 -9.04
CA GLN A 171 -19.90 9.89 -9.97
C GLN A 171 -18.61 10.68 -10.00
N THR A 172 -18.02 10.90 -8.83
CA THR A 172 -16.86 11.78 -8.63
C THR A 172 -15.55 11.01 -8.48
N PHE A 173 -15.61 9.70 -8.23
CA PHE A 173 -14.48 8.83 -7.90
C PHE A 173 -13.69 9.27 -6.67
N VAL A 174 -14.27 10.15 -5.84
CA VAL A 174 -13.69 10.56 -4.56
C VAL A 174 -13.89 9.44 -3.54
N SER A 175 -12.88 9.21 -2.70
CA SER A 175 -12.97 8.27 -1.59
C SER A 175 -14.15 8.59 -0.67
N THR A 176 -14.96 7.57 -0.39
CA THR A 176 -16.08 7.67 0.56
C THR A 176 -15.85 6.83 1.81
N ARG A 177 -15.01 5.81 1.71
CA ARG A 177 -14.67 4.92 2.82
C ARG A 177 -13.35 4.22 2.55
N VAL A 178 -12.50 4.21 3.57
CA VAL A 178 -11.21 3.50 3.55
C VAL A 178 -11.18 2.52 4.71
N VAL A 179 -10.77 1.29 4.44
CA VAL A 179 -10.54 0.25 5.46
C VAL A 179 -9.12 -0.25 5.30
N PHE A 180 -8.39 -0.38 6.41
CA PHE A 180 -7.08 -1.04 6.40
C PHE A 180 -7.25 -2.50 6.00
N HIS A 181 -6.50 -2.92 4.99
CA HIS A 181 -6.43 -4.29 4.53
C HIS A 181 -4.94 -4.62 4.36
N PRO A 182 -4.35 -5.40 5.28
CA PRO A 182 -3.01 -5.90 5.06
C PRO A 182 -3.11 -6.92 3.93
N SER A 183 -2.74 -6.53 2.72
CA SER A 183 -2.27 -7.55 1.79
C SER A 183 -0.91 -7.95 2.36
N SER A 184 -0.77 -9.21 2.77
CA SER A 184 0.55 -9.74 3.11
C SER A 184 1.48 -9.27 2.01
N SER A 185 2.59 -8.60 2.38
CA SER A 185 3.71 -8.41 1.46
C SER A 185 3.81 -9.72 0.69
N MET A 186 3.67 -9.64 -0.64
CA MET A 186 4.08 -10.75 -1.48
C MET A 186 5.41 -11.19 -0.89
N GLY A 187 5.41 -12.38 -0.28
CA GLY A 187 6.60 -12.92 0.33
C GLY A 187 7.67 -12.76 -0.71
N TYR A 188 8.79 -12.15 -0.33
CA TYR A 188 9.99 -12.10 -1.15
C TYR A 188 10.07 -13.45 -1.88
N TYR A 189 9.82 -13.43 -3.19
CA TYR A 189 10.06 -14.61 -4.01
C TYR A 189 11.54 -14.93 -3.80
N GLY A 190 11.80 -16.16 -3.38
CA GLY A 190 13.11 -16.64 -2.90
C GLY A 190 14.23 -16.56 -3.93
#